data_AF-A0A0R1MX40-F1
#
_entry.id   AF-A0A0R1MX40-F1
#
_cell.length_a   1.000
_cell.length_b   1.000
_cell.length_c   1.000
_cell.angle_alpha   90.00
_cell.angle_beta   90.00
_cell.angle_gamma   90.00
#
_symmetry.space_group_name_H-M   'P 1'
#
loop_
_entity.id
_entity.type
_entity.pdbx_description
1 polymer ?
#
loop_
_entity_poly.entity_id
_entity_poly.type
_entity_poly.pdbx_seq_one_letter_code
_entity_poly.pdbx_strand_id
1 'polypeptide(L)'
;MALSLAAAPIISSVTHQAFGNHYSTTQVHAATNVNDYIANQNFGNPAITTYASTFTQDFAYRNGVGQPEGIVIHETANPNSTIDNEIAYMQREWSNIYAYVHAFVDHSRVINIHPTDYGVWGAGPAANSRFIQIELVREHSLDDFARSVNNDAHYVAYLLRQYNLPCTLADNTGSGTIWSHNAVSNYLGGTDHTDPVGYFAQWGYDMNQFYQLVQKKYNELGGGSSEVLDTVVSSQGENSYGQVNGNNINGTYVLTSQGFKYIKMSSAYDGQVFRISQSAVTNKGVTMYEMADENKKGLFWVIASQVDVLGDWHAVPGATQSSANGVFTVTTNGRGAAVLTAPGGLNWQARFLGTGSSWKVNAKAVTSDGQTYYQVGTNNWVAATAGSFKDNGTPAPAEKPTTSALSGVVRITNGNGTTIYTQPKGSATARKLGAGSAWKVFEQAVFKSGETWYRVSPAEWILASDAQLQDNNDNNSQPSADTVYQNVNTVATVTAGGGTTLKRAPGTGNDAGRLNGSSRWKVNQVAILPSGQVWYLVGTNQWLNGQDATLSAGAIFNLGGVATVGGSSAALTNDAGQATGNTLAAGSRWKVTGLRTQNGQAYYRVATNTWLPATSSSLAQ
;
A
#
# COMPACT_ATOMS: atom_id res chain seq x y z
N MET A 1 -6.53 88.03 7.93
CA MET A 1 -5.77 88.97 8.79
C MET A 1 -5.14 88.13 9.89
N ALA A 2 -3.86 87.78 9.74
CA ALA A 2 -2.67 88.43 10.35
C ALA A 2 -2.28 87.72 11.67
N LEU A 3 -1.28 86.83 11.64
CA LEU A 3 0.11 86.98 12.18
C LEU A 3 0.12 87.16 13.71
N SER A 4 0.68 86.29 14.57
CA SER A 4 2.03 85.69 14.72
C SER A 4 2.62 86.13 16.07
N LEU A 5 3.30 85.23 16.80
CA LEU A 5 4.65 85.35 17.38
C LEU A 5 4.82 84.65 18.73
N ALA A 6 5.95 83.94 18.81
CA ALA A 6 6.51 83.26 19.96
C ALA A 6 7.33 84.21 20.85
N ALA A 7 7.53 83.84 22.13
CA ALA A 7 8.80 84.02 22.85
C ALA A 7 8.78 83.28 24.20
N ALA A 8 9.92 82.68 24.54
CA ALA A 8 10.24 81.90 25.73
C ALA A 8 10.82 82.79 26.88
N PRO A 9 11.24 82.25 28.05
CA PRO A 9 11.00 82.85 29.36
C PRO A 9 12.17 83.64 29.98
N ILE A 10 11.86 84.37 31.05
CA ILE A 10 12.79 85.12 31.90
C ILE A 10 13.21 84.25 33.11
N ILE A 11 14.52 84.16 33.32
CA ILE A 11 15.21 83.62 34.50
C ILE A 11 15.32 84.75 35.54
N SER A 12 15.03 84.46 36.81
CA SER A 12 15.59 85.20 37.94
C SER A 12 16.08 84.22 39.00
N SER A 13 17.39 84.23 39.19
CA SER A 13 18.14 83.45 40.17
C SER A 13 18.34 84.24 41.47
N VAL A 14 18.16 83.59 42.62
CA VAL A 14 18.78 83.99 43.89
C VAL A 14 19.43 82.76 44.55
N THR A 15 20.76 82.83 44.63
CA THR A 15 21.76 82.07 45.40
C THR A 15 21.61 82.31 46.92
N HIS A 16 22.09 81.54 47.90
CA HIS A 16 22.87 80.30 48.07
C HIS A 16 22.82 80.04 49.60
N GLN A 17 22.69 78.78 50.05
CA GLN A 17 23.69 78.07 50.87
C GLN A 17 23.10 76.85 51.59
N ALA A 18 23.92 75.81 51.57
CA ALA A 18 23.68 74.42 51.89
C ALA A 18 23.67 74.11 53.39
N PHE A 19 22.97 73.04 53.76
CA PHE A 19 23.54 71.95 54.57
C PHE A 19 22.94 70.63 54.07
N GLY A 20 23.81 69.65 53.82
CA GLY A 20 23.48 68.43 53.08
C GLY A 20 22.66 67.41 53.87
N ASN A 21 21.97 66.58 53.10
CA ASN A 21 21.77 65.16 53.35
C ASN A 21 21.64 64.48 51.99
N HIS A 22 22.36 63.37 51.81
CA HIS A 22 22.31 62.54 50.62
C HIS A 22 20.90 61.98 50.42
N TYR A 23 20.08 62.67 49.63
CA TYR A 23 18.92 62.06 48.99
C TYR A 23 19.40 61.42 47.68
N SER A 24 19.49 60.09 47.69
CA SER A 24 19.46 59.33 46.44
C SER A 24 18.12 59.62 45.77
N THR A 25 18.16 60.30 44.63
CA THR A 25 17.00 60.58 43.82
C THR A 25 16.42 59.26 43.32
N THR A 26 15.34 58.78 43.95
CA THR A 26 14.45 57.82 43.31
C THR A 26 13.84 58.52 42.10
N GLN A 27 14.33 58.14 40.93
CA GLN A 27 13.75 58.55 39.66
C GLN A 27 12.31 58.03 39.64
N VAL A 28 11.34 58.95 39.69
CA VAL A 28 9.94 58.62 39.46
C VAL A 28 9.83 58.27 37.98
N HIS A 29 9.90 56.98 37.66
CA HIS A 29 9.56 56.49 36.33
C HIS A 29 8.09 56.84 36.08
N ALA A 30 7.81 57.62 35.03
CA ALA A 30 6.47 57.70 34.47
C ALA A 30 6.01 56.26 34.20
N ALA A 31 4.84 55.87 34.74
CA ALA A 31 4.31 54.52 34.65
C ALA A 31 4.28 54.07 33.18
N THR A 32 5.28 53.28 32.80
CA THR A 32 5.30 52.62 31.50
C THR A 32 4.35 51.46 31.64
N ASN A 33 3.25 51.46 30.87
CA ASN A 33 2.35 50.32 30.82
C ASN A 33 3.17 49.06 30.50
N VAL A 34 3.18 48.09 31.42
CA VAL A 34 4.00 46.87 31.30
C VAL A 34 3.68 46.11 30.01
N ASN A 35 2.41 46.11 29.58
CA ASN A 35 2.02 45.49 28.30
C ASN A 35 2.60 46.21 27.07
N ASP A 36 2.70 47.54 27.12
CA ASP A 36 3.35 48.32 26.05
C ASP A 36 4.85 48.06 26.04
N TYR A 37 5.47 47.94 27.22
CA TYR A 37 6.87 47.54 27.34
C TYR A 37 7.10 46.14 26.74
N ILE A 38 6.30 45.14 27.11
CA ILE A 38 6.35 43.78 26.55
C ILE A 38 6.22 43.80 25.02
N ALA A 39 5.25 44.57 24.50
CA ALA A 39 5.04 44.70 23.06
C ALA A 39 6.25 45.33 22.35
N ASN A 40 6.91 46.31 22.96
CA ASN A 40 8.07 46.99 22.40
C ASN A 40 9.35 46.13 22.46
N GLN A 41 9.50 45.27 23.46
CA GLN A 41 10.68 44.42 23.60
C GLN A 41 10.66 43.17 22.70
N ASN A 42 9.50 42.81 22.12
CA ASN A 42 9.33 41.61 21.29
C ASN A 42 9.82 40.33 21.99
N PHE A 43 9.44 40.13 23.25
CA PHE A 43 9.81 38.92 23.99
C PHE A 43 9.32 37.66 23.27
N GLY A 44 10.20 36.64 23.20
CA GLY A 44 9.82 35.30 22.76
C GLY A 44 8.91 34.61 23.77
N ASN A 45 8.30 33.50 23.35
CA ASN A 45 7.57 32.61 24.25
C ASN A 45 8.50 31.45 24.65
N PRO A 46 8.64 31.11 25.95
CA PRO A 46 9.50 30.02 26.39
C PRO A 46 8.90 28.66 26.01
N ALA A 47 9.76 27.65 25.93
CA ALA A 47 9.28 26.28 25.80
C ALA A 47 8.50 25.87 27.06
N ILE A 48 7.35 25.20 26.85
CA ILE A 48 6.61 24.56 27.93
C ILE A 48 7.28 23.22 28.20
N THR A 49 7.87 23.07 29.38
CA THR A 49 8.56 21.85 29.78
C THR A 49 7.81 21.13 30.88
N THR A 50 8.10 19.84 31.05
CA THR A 50 7.50 19.02 32.12
C THR A 50 8.60 18.47 33.00
N TYR A 51 8.40 18.59 34.30
CA TYR A 51 9.20 18.03 35.37
C TYR A 51 8.52 16.77 35.92
N ALA A 52 9.29 15.76 36.29
CA ALA A 52 8.75 14.53 36.87
C ALA A 52 8.14 14.80 38.26
N SER A 53 6.88 14.44 38.43
CA SER A 53 6.13 14.69 39.67
C SER A 53 6.34 13.62 40.73
N THR A 54 6.40 14.01 42.00
CA THR A 54 6.33 13.13 43.18
C THR A 54 4.90 13.03 43.74
N PHE A 55 3.94 13.76 43.15
CA PHE A 55 2.55 13.76 43.57
C PHE A 55 1.94 12.40 43.26
N THR A 56 1.29 11.78 44.25
CA THR A 56 0.72 10.43 44.12
C THR A 56 -0.80 10.42 44.05
N GLN A 57 -1.42 11.60 44.01
CA GLN A 57 -2.86 11.75 44.01
C GLN A 57 -3.34 12.46 42.74
N ASP A 58 -3.98 11.67 41.87
CA ASP A 58 -4.68 12.18 40.70
C ASP A 58 -6.19 12.14 40.98
N PHE A 59 -6.88 13.25 40.75
CA PHE A 59 -8.33 13.28 40.82
C PHE A 59 -8.91 14.07 39.64
N ALA A 60 -10.08 13.66 39.18
CA ALA A 60 -10.78 14.33 38.09
C ALA A 60 -11.29 15.71 38.53
N TYR A 61 -11.35 16.65 37.60
CA TYR A 61 -12.21 17.82 37.76
C TYR A 61 -13.66 17.37 37.91
N ARG A 62 -14.53 18.27 38.39
CA ARG A 62 -15.93 17.95 38.64
C ARG A 62 -16.72 17.54 37.38
N ASN A 63 -16.24 17.87 36.19
CA ASN A 63 -16.82 17.44 34.91
C ASN A 63 -16.10 16.23 34.29
N GLY A 64 -15.09 15.68 34.96
CA GLY A 64 -14.28 14.56 34.49
C GLY A 64 -12.82 14.91 34.23
N VAL A 65 -12.02 13.88 33.95
CA VAL A 65 -10.62 14.01 33.55
C VAL A 65 -10.54 14.78 32.23
N GLY A 66 -9.60 15.72 32.13
CA GLY A 66 -9.39 16.55 30.94
C GLY A 66 -10.45 17.64 30.73
N GLN A 67 -11.29 17.92 31.73
CA GLN A 67 -12.36 18.92 31.65
C GLN A 67 -12.21 20.06 32.69
N PRO A 68 -11.09 20.80 32.69
CA PRO A 68 -10.99 22.03 33.46
C PRO A 68 -11.99 23.08 32.94
N GLU A 69 -12.44 23.96 33.82
CA GLU A 69 -13.34 25.07 33.53
C GLU A 69 -12.62 26.41 33.42
N GLY A 70 -11.31 26.45 33.68
CA GLY A 70 -10.54 27.68 33.79
C GLY A 70 -9.18 27.47 34.43
N ILE A 71 -8.51 28.59 34.70
CA ILE A 71 -7.15 28.67 35.20
C ILE A 71 -7.11 29.71 36.32
N VAL A 72 -6.47 29.37 37.45
CA VAL A 72 -6.16 30.27 38.56
C VAL A 72 -4.71 30.73 38.44
N ILE A 73 -4.51 32.05 38.54
CA ILE A 73 -3.23 32.71 38.57
C ILE A 73 -2.86 32.98 40.03
N HIS A 74 -1.70 32.48 40.42
CA HIS A 74 -1.12 32.63 41.74
C HIS A 74 0.20 33.41 41.68
N GLU A 75 0.71 33.77 42.85
CA GLU A 75 2.13 34.09 43.00
C GLU A 75 2.74 33.34 44.20
N THR A 76 4.06 33.19 44.21
CA THR A 76 4.69 32.30 45.21
C THR A 76 4.72 32.87 46.64
N ALA A 77 4.24 34.10 46.84
CA ALA A 77 4.38 34.89 48.05
C ALA A 77 5.81 35.03 48.63
N ASN A 78 6.83 34.52 47.92
CA ASN A 78 8.20 34.39 48.42
C ASN A 78 9.16 35.25 47.58
N PRO A 79 9.69 36.37 48.12
CA PRO A 79 10.52 37.29 47.37
C PRO A 79 11.98 36.84 47.25
N ASN A 80 12.36 35.64 47.68
CA ASN A 80 13.74 35.18 47.62
C ASN A 80 13.91 33.83 46.91
N SER A 81 12.81 33.22 46.46
CA SER A 81 12.85 31.92 45.81
C SER A 81 13.08 32.03 44.32
N THR A 82 13.74 31.02 43.78
CA THR A 82 13.76 30.74 42.34
C THR A 82 12.69 29.69 42.02
N ILE A 83 12.34 29.55 40.74
CA ILE A 83 11.44 28.48 40.28
C ILE A 83 11.94 27.09 40.70
N ASP A 84 13.27 26.87 40.73
CA ASP A 84 13.84 25.59 41.15
C ASP A 84 13.69 25.38 42.66
N ASN A 85 13.78 26.44 43.47
CA ASN A 85 13.52 26.35 44.90
C ASN A 85 12.05 26.02 45.18
N GLU A 86 11.12 26.65 44.45
CA GLU A 86 9.68 26.42 44.62
C GLU A 86 9.28 25.01 44.19
N ILE A 87 9.75 24.56 43.01
CA ILE A 87 9.53 23.19 42.56
C ILE A 87 10.13 22.19 43.56
N ALA A 88 11.39 22.37 43.97
CA ALA A 88 12.03 21.44 44.90
C ALA A 88 11.36 21.41 46.28
N TYR A 89 10.86 22.55 46.76
CA TYR A 89 10.09 22.64 47.99
C TYR A 89 8.77 21.88 47.85
N MET A 90 7.99 22.16 46.81
CA MET A 90 6.67 21.56 46.63
C MET A 90 6.74 20.06 46.38
N GLN A 91 7.70 19.58 45.57
CA GLN A 91 7.93 18.15 45.34
C GLN A 91 8.27 17.40 46.64
N ARG A 92 8.89 18.08 47.62
CA ARG A 92 9.26 17.48 48.91
C ARG A 92 8.15 17.59 49.95
N GLU A 93 7.47 18.73 50.01
CA GLU A 93 6.61 19.10 51.14
C GLU A 93 5.11 18.95 50.85
N TRP A 94 4.68 18.68 49.61
CA TRP A 94 3.26 18.64 49.25
C TRP A 94 2.40 17.75 50.17
N SER A 95 2.95 16.63 50.66
CA SER A 95 2.24 15.72 51.57
C SER A 95 2.12 16.27 52.99
N ASN A 96 2.98 17.21 53.38
CA ASN A 96 2.97 17.87 54.69
C ASN A 96 2.07 19.11 54.66
N ILE A 97 2.14 19.89 53.57
CA ILE A 97 1.36 21.13 53.41
C ILE A 97 0.00 20.93 52.74
N TYR A 98 -0.26 19.71 52.22
CA TYR A 98 -1.46 19.37 51.45
C TYR A 98 -1.72 20.32 50.28
N ALA A 99 -0.64 20.75 49.63
CA ALA A 99 -0.72 21.70 48.53
C ALA A 99 0.26 21.38 47.40
N TYR A 100 -0.22 21.53 46.17
CA TYR A 100 0.56 21.54 44.95
C TYR A 100 -0.23 22.21 43.81
N VAL A 101 0.49 22.73 42.81
CA VAL A 101 -0.09 23.34 41.61
C VAL A 101 0.33 22.61 40.34
N HIS A 102 -0.17 23.05 39.18
CA HIS A 102 0.15 22.42 37.90
C HIS A 102 1.50 22.87 37.35
N ALA A 103 1.82 24.15 37.50
CA ALA A 103 2.98 24.74 36.87
C ALA A 103 3.55 25.91 37.66
N PHE A 104 4.83 26.17 37.44
CA PHE A 104 5.46 27.43 37.80
C PHE A 104 5.93 28.18 36.55
N VAL A 105 5.96 29.50 36.66
CA VAL A 105 6.46 30.41 35.63
C VAL A 105 7.39 31.45 36.25
N ASP A 106 8.54 31.68 35.60
CA ASP A 106 9.46 32.80 35.90
C ASP A 106 9.77 33.59 34.60
N HIS A 107 10.66 34.58 34.67
CA HIS A 107 11.10 35.39 33.53
C HIS A 107 11.72 34.58 32.37
N SER A 108 12.08 33.32 32.58
CA SER A 108 12.82 32.48 31.61
C SER A 108 12.12 31.17 31.24
N ARG A 109 11.27 30.60 32.10
CA ARG A 109 10.79 29.21 32.01
C ARG A 109 9.31 29.08 32.33
N VAL A 110 8.68 28.11 31.69
CA VAL A 110 7.35 27.57 32.02
C VAL A 110 7.53 26.07 32.28
N ILE A 111 7.24 25.63 33.50
CA ILE A 111 7.48 24.25 33.93
C ILE A 111 6.22 23.65 34.53
N ASN A 112 5.66 22.66 33.85
CA ASN A 112 4.65 21.77 34.38
C ASN A 112 5.26 20.79 35.37
N ILE A 113 4.63 20.63 36.52
CA ILE A 113 5.01 19.69 37.58
C ILE A 113 3.88 18.71 37.92
N HIS A 114 2.72 18.86 37.27
CA HIS A 114 1.59 17.94 37.31
C HIS A 114 0.80 18.01 36.00
N PRO A 115 0.22 16.90 35.50
CA PRO A 115 -0.62 16.93 34.29
C PRO A 115 -1.87 17.81 34.47
N THR A 116 -2.22 18.59 33.45
CA THR A 116 -3.36 19.52 33.50
C THR A 116 -4.72 18.86 33.27
N ASP A 117 -4.76 17.57 32.94
CA ASP A 117 -5.99 16.79 32.82
C ASP A 117 -6.62 16.42 34.18
N TYR A 118 -5.87 16.58 35.28
CA TYR A 118 -6.29 16.23 36.64
C TYR A 118 -6.22 17.46 37.54
N GLY A 119 -7.06 17.50 38.58
CA GLY A 119 -7.03 18.59 39.56
C GLY A 119 -5.78 18.56 40.45
N VAL A 120 -5.55 19.68 41.14
CA VAL A 120 -4.46 19.88 42.12
C VAL A 120 -5.00 20.53 43.38
N TRP A 121 -4.19 20.64 44.43
CA TRP A 121 -4.57 21.30 45.68
C TRP A 121 -3.83 22.63 45.87
N GLY A 122 -4.32 23.74 45.35
CA GLY A 122 -3.64 25.04 45.55
C GLY A 122 -4.56 26.25 45.74
N ALA A 123 -5.88 26.11 45.54
CA ALA A 123 -6.81 27.24 45.60
C ALA A 123 -8.10 26.93 46.40
N GLY A 124 -8.02 25.97 47.33
CA GLY A 124 -9.17 25.50 48.09
C GLY A 124 -10.12 24.57 47.31
N PRO A 125 -11.00 23.81 47.99
CA PRO A 125 -11.74 22.70 47.38
C PRO A 125 -12.62 23.09 46.17
N ALA A 126 -13.21 24.29 46.21
CA ALA A 126 -14.08 24.77 45.15
C ALA A 126 -13.32 24.98 43.82
N ALA A 127 -12.14 25.61 43.86
CA ALA A 127 -11.31 25.83 42.68
C ALA A 127 -10.53 24.57 42.27
N ASN A 128 -10.06 23.76 43.24
CA ASN A 128 -9.32 22.51 42.98
C ASN A 128 -10.10 21.54 42.07
N SER A 129 -11.43 21.50 42.20
CA SER A 129 -12.31 20.68 41.36
C SER A 129 -12.64 21.28 40.00
N ARG A 130 -12.15 22.50 39.68
CA ARG A 130 -12.58 23.26 38.50
C ARG A 130 -11.42 23.74 37.64
N PHE A 131 -10.29 24.12 38.22
CA PHE A 131 -9.32 24.97 37.53
C PHE A 131 -7.91 24.41 37.55
N ILE A 132 -7.21 24.64 36.44
CA ILE A 132 -5.74 24.56 36.38
C ILE A 132 -5.17 25.68 37.28
N GLN A 133 -3.99 25.50 37.86
CA GLN A 133 -3.41 26.45 38.83
C GLN A 133 -1.93 26.66 38.50
N ILE A 134 -1.54 27.92 38.34
CA ILE A 134 -0.21 28.34 37.87
C ILE A 134 0.38 29.33 38.87
N GLU A 135 1.60 29.07 39.30
CA GLU A 135 2.36 29.91 40.24
C GLU A 135 3.36 30.80 39.51
N LEU A 136 3.24 32.12 39.69
CA LEU A 136 4.21 33.08 39.20
C LEU A 136 5.29 33.37 40.26
N VAL A 137 6.54 33.09 39.93
CA VAL A 137 7.69 33.39 40.81
C VAL A 137 7.89 34.90 40.91
N ARG A 138 8.22 35.40 42.12
CA ARG A 138 8.46 36.83 42.33
C ARG A 138 9.80 37.26 41.73
N GLU A 139 9.77 38.37 41.00
CA GLU A 139 10.89 38.94 40.25
C GLU A 139 11.41 40.22 40.91
N HIS A 140 12.59 40.68 40.50
CA HIS A 140 13.30 41.80 41.15
C HIS A 140 13.68 42.93 40.21
N SER A 141 13.29 42.85 38.94
CA SER A 141 13.46 43.91 37.94
C SER A 141 12.22 44.03 37.06
N LEU A 142 12.01 45.21 36.46
CA LEU A 142 10.90 45.43 35.55
C LEU A 142 10.97 44.53 34.32
N ASP A 143 12.17 44.28 33.80
CA ASP A 143 12.37 43.39 32.64
C ASP A 143 11.99 41.95 32.99
N ASP A 144 12.44 41.45 34.14
CA ASP A 144 12.15 40.10 34.58
C ASP A 144 10.65 39.93 34.90
N PHE A 145 10.05 40.91 35.59
CA PHE A 145 8.60 40.92 35.83
C PHE A 145 7.81 40.93 34.50
N ALA A 146 8.20 41.78 33.56
CA ALA A 146 7.54 41.87 32.26
C ALA A 146 7.67 40.55 31.46
N ARG A 147 8.83 39.89 31.51
CA ARG A 147 9.02 38.57 30.91
C ARG A 147 8.19 37.51 31.62
N SER A 148 8.12 37.52 32.94
CA SER A 148 7.41 36.48 33.70
C SER A 148 5.90 36.54 33.41
N VAL A 149 5.28 37.74 33.43
CA VAL A 149 3.86 37.88 33.06
C VAL A 149 3.62 37.64 31.57
N ASN A 150 4.60 37.90 30.69
CA ASN A 150 4.53 37.53 29.27
C ASN A 150 4.50 36.01 29.08
N ASN A 151 5.35 35.30 29.82
CA ASN A 151 5.45 33.84 29.78
C ASN A 151 4.18 33.20 30.34
N ASP A 152 3.68 33.71 31.47
CA ASP A 152 2.48 33.21 32.12
C ASP A 152 1.26 33.47 31.23
N ALA A 153 1.11 34.69 30.70
CA ALA A 153 0.01 35.00 29.78
C ALA A 153 0.03 34.14 28.51
N HIS A 154 1.22 33.75 28.02
CA HIS A 154 1.35 32.81 26.90
C HIS A 154 0.88 31.41 27.29
N TYR A 155 1.27 30.96 28.48
CA TYR A 155 0.91 29.63 28.95
C TYR A 155 -0.59 29.52 29.23
N VAL A 156 -1.19 30.53 29.86
CA VAL A 156 -2.64 30.65 30.06
C VAL A 156 -3.37 30.61 28.71
N ALA A 157 -2.94 31.41 27.74
CA ALA A 157 -3.50 31.40 26.39
C ALA A 157 -3.41 30.03 25.71
N TYR A 158 -2.27 29.34 25.85
CA TYR A 158 -2.05 27.98 25.35
C TYR A 158 -3.00 26.97 26.02
N LEU A 159 -3.20 27.04 27.34
CA LEU A 159 -4.08 26.13 28.06
C LEU A 159 -5.55 26.37 27.76
N LEU A 160 -5.99 27.63 27.69
CA LEU A 160 -7.36 27.96 27.27
C LEU A 160 -7.65 27.40 25.87
N ARG A 161 -6.66 27.40 24.99
CA ARG A 161 -6.75 26.75 23.68
C ARG A 161 -6.84 25.25 23.79
N GLN A 162 -5.88 24.63 24.47
CA GLN A 162 -5.79 23.18 24.65
C GLN A 162 -7.12 22.57 25.11
N TYR A 163 -7.82 23.24 26.03
CA TYR A 163 -9.09 22.78 26.61
C TYR A 163 -10.34 23.45 26.01
N ASN A 164 -10.20 24.21 24.92
CA ASN A 164 -11.31 24.89 24.25
C ASN A 164 -12.16 25.77 25.18
N LEU A 165 -11.49 26.51 26.07
CA LEU A 165 -12.10 27.44 27.01
C LEU A 165 -12.16 28.85 26.41
N PRO A 166 -13.25 29.61 26.65
CA PRO A 166 -13.31 31.02 26.25
C PRO A 166 -12.25 31.83 27.01
N CYS A 167 -11.82 32.97 26.47
CA CYS A 167 -10.87 33.87 27.15
C CYS A 167 -11.62 34.98 27.91
N THR A 168 -11.99 34.71 29.17
CA THR A 168 -12.84 35.59 30.00
C THR A 168 -12.32 35.74 31.42
N LEU A 169 -12.23 36.97 31.92
CA LEU A 169 -11.77 37.29 33.27
C LEU A 169 -12.91 37.19 34.29
N ALA A 170 -12.69 36.47 35.38
CA ALA A 170 -13.66 36.30 36.45
C ALA A 170 -13.55 37.32 37.59
N ASP A 171 -12.41 37.97 37.77
CA ASP A 171 -12.14 38.89 38.89
C ASP A 171 -13.21 39.98 39.10
N ASN A 172 -13.85 40.42 38.03
CA ASN A 172 -14.85 41.48 38.07
C ASN A 172 -16.30 40.97 38.25
N THR A 173 -16.56 39.68 38.07
CA THR A 173 -17.93 39.14 37.89
C THR A 173 -18.21 37.84 38.64
N GLY A 174 -17.18 37.12 39.11
CA GLY A 174 -17.30 35.76 39.61
C GLY A 174 -17.65 34.72 38.53
N SER A 175 -17.47 35.07 37.25
CA SER A 175 -17.74 34.17 36.12
C SER A 175 -16.72 34.37 35.02
N GLY A 176 -16.03 33.29 34.65
CA GLY A 176 -15.01 33.31 33.62
C GLY A 176 -14.11 32.08 33.71
N THR A 177 -13.00 32.16 32.99
CA THR A 177 -12.04 31.07 32.78
C THR A 177 -10.63 31.46 33.20
N ILE A 178 -10.40 32.73 33.52
CA ILE A 178 -9.16 33.24 34.10
C ILE A 178 -9.52 33.87 35.44
N TRP A 179 -8.90 33.39 36.50
CA TRP A 179 -9.21 33.75 37.88
C TRP A 179 -7.92 34.13 38.60
N SER A 180 -7.91 35.18 39.42
CA SER A 180 -6.95 35.26 40.52
C SER A 180 -7.37 34.36 41.68
N HIS A 181 -6.42 33.99 42.54
CA HIS A 181 -6.75 33.33 43.81
C HIS A 181 -7.65 34.23 44.67
N ASN A 182 -7.43 35.55 44.65
CA ASN A 182 -8.32 36.54 45.28
C ASN A 182 -9.78 36.44 44.77
N ALA A 183 -9.99 36.26 43.46
CA ALA A 183 -11.33 36.06 42.91
C ALA A 183 -11.95 34.75 43.40
N VAL A 184 -11.15 33.68 43.51
CA VAL A 184 -11.61 32.42 44.11
C VAL A 184 -12.07 32.64 45.56
N SER A 185 -11.27 33.33 46.39
CA SER A 185 -11.65 33.66 47.77
C SER A 185 -12.97 34.43 47.86
N ASN A 186 -13.14 35.44 47.00
CA ASN A 186 -14.30 36.33 47.07
C ASN A 186 -15.60 35.70 46.52
N TYR A 187 -15.51 34.87 45.47
CA TYR A 187 -16.72 34.35 44.79
C TYR A 187 -17.00 32.87 45.04
N LEU A 188 -15.98 32.05 45.30
CA LEU A 188 -16.13 30.61 45.51
C LEU A 188 -15.91 30.19 46.96
N GLY A 189 -15.04 30.91 47.69
CA GLY A 189 -14.67 30.61 49.07
C GLY A 189 -13.82 29.34 49.22
N GLY A 190 -13.53 28.97 50.48
CA GLY A 190 -12.68 27.82 50.81
C GLY A 190 -11.17 28.09 50.80
N THR A 191 -10.79 29.36 50.64
CA THR A 191 -9.44 29.94 50.75
C THR A 191 -9.58 31.43 51.04
N ASP A 192 -8.61 32.05 51.71
CA ASP A 192 -8.59 33.49 52.07
C ASP A 192 -7.40 34.25 51.46
N HIS A 193 -6.70 33.58 50.54
CA HIS A 193 -5.56 34.11 49.83
C HIS A 193 -5.94 35.24 48.85
N THR A 194 -5.03 36.20 48.65
CA THR A 194 -5.29 37.43 47.89
C THR A 194 -4.39 37.60 46.67
N ASP A 195 -3.63 36.57 46.32
CA ASP A 195 -2.72 36.57 45.18
C ASP A 195 -3.45 36.57 43.82
N PRO A 196 -2.82 37.12 42.76
CA PRO A 196 -1.53 37.83 42.73
C PRO A 196 -1.68 39.35 42.94
N VAL A 197 -2.84 39.82 43.43
CA VAL A 197 -3.26 41.24 43.40
C VAL A 197 -2.20 42.17 44.02
N GLY A 198 -1.73 41.84 45.23
CA GLY A 198 -0.74 42.64 45.94
C GLY A 198 0.65 42.63 45.28
N TYR A 199 1.02 41.55 44.59
CA TYR A 199 2.29 41.46 43.88
C TYR A 199 2.25 42.25 42.56
N PHE A 200 1.18 42.11 41.77
CA PHE A 200 0.99 42.90 40.54
C PHE A 200 0.98 44.41 40.83
N ALA A 201 0.31 44.83 41.91
CA ALA A 201 0.27 46.24 42.30
C ALA A 201 1.65 46.85 42.58
N GLN A 202 2.64 46.07 43.04
CA GLN A 202 4.02 46.53 43.25
C GLN A 202 4.70 46.98 41.94
N TRP A 203 4.23 46.47 40.81
CA TRP A 203 4.74 46.78 39.47
C TRP A 203 3.85 47.75 38.68
N GLY A 204 2.82 48.32 39.33
CA GLY A 204 1.80 49.12 38.62
C GLY A 204 1.02 48.28 37.59
N TYR A 205 0.83 47.00 37.91
CA TYR A 205 0.13 46.02 37.08
C TYR A 205 -1.12 45.50 37.81
N ASP A 206 -2.05 44.89 37.08
CA ASP A 206 -3.24 44.26 37.65
C ASP A 206 -3.77 43.09 36.80
N MET A 207 -4.80 42.40 37.30
CA MET A 207 -5.42 41.27 36.60
C MET A 207 -6.15 41.66 35.31
N ASN A 208 -6.60 42.92 35.16
CA ASN A 208 -7.19 43.39 33.91
C ASN A 208 -6.11 43.56 32.83
N GLN A 209 -4.95 44.10 33.18
CA GLN A 209 -3.80 44.21 32.30
C GLN A 209 -3.24 42.82 31.95
N PHE A 210 -3.14 41.90 32.92
CA PHE A 210 -2.78 40.50 32.66
C PHE A 210 -3.77 39.85 31.70
N TYR A 211 -5.08 40.00 31.93
CA TYR A 211 -6.12 39.51 31.04
C TYR A 211 -6.00 40.06 29.61
N GLN A 212 -5.71 41.34 29.43
CA GLN A 212 -5.49 41.93 28.11
C GLN A 212 -4.30 41.26 27.39
N LEU A 213 -3.23 40.95 28.12
CA LEU A 213 -2.07 40.24 27.57
C LEU A 213 -2.42 38.79 27.20
N VAL A 214 -3.17 38.09 28.06
CA VAL A 214 -3.70 36.75 27.77
C VAL A 214 -4.61 36.78 26.55
N GLN A 215 -5.48 37.77 26.41
CA GLN A 215 -6.37 37.90 25.26
C GLN A 215 -5.60 38.13 23.95
N LYS A 216 -4.56 38.98 24.00
CA LYS A 216 -3.68 39.20 22.85
C LYS A 216 -3.03 37.89 22.40
N LYS A 217 -2.38 37.18 23.32
CA LYS A 217 -1.72 35.88 23.06
C LYS A 217 -2.74 34.79 22.67
N TYR A 218 -3.90 34.84 23.32
CA TYR A 218 -5.21 34.34 22.95
C TYR A 218 -5.38 34.24 21.44
N ASN A 219 -5.46 35.42 20.86
CA ASN A 219 -5.75 35.66 19.47
C ASN A 219 -4.57 35.30 18.56
N GLU A 220 -3.33 35.54 19.00
CA GLU A 220 -2.10 35.16 18.28
C GLU A 220 -1.97 33.64 18.09
N LEU A 221 -2.45 32.85 19.05
CA LEU A 221 -2.54 31.38 18.96
C LEU A 221 -3.71 30.89 18.09
N GLY A 222 -4.41 31.78 17.36
CA GLY A 222 -5.26 31.38 16.24
C GLY A 222 -6.76 31.21 16.50
N GLY A 223 -7.34 31.83 17.54
CA GLY A 223 -8.81 31.72 17.70
C GLY A 223 -9.51 32.73 18.60
N GLY A 224 -9.37 34.01 18.32
CA GLY A 224 -10.45 34.89 18.70
C GLY A 224 -11.72 34.46 17.97
N SER A 225 -12.82 34.26 18.68
CA SER A 225 -14.12 34.65 18.15
C SER A 225 -14.04 36.16 17.89
N SER A 226 -13.61 36.56 16.71
CA SER A 226 -13.66 37.95 16.28
C SER A 226 -14.13 37.95 14.84
N GLU A 227 -15.25 38.62 14.58
CA GLU A 227 -15.76 38.89 13.23
C GLU A 227 -14.77 39.70 12.37
N VAL A 228 -13.61 40.07 12.92
CA VAL A 228 -12.47 40.63 12.17
C VAL A 228 -11.76 39.50 11.43
N LEU A 229 -12.35 39.15 10.30
CA LEU A 229 -11.84 38.20 9.33
C LEU A 229 -10.56 38.77 8.70
N ASP A 230 -9.47 37.99 8.75
CA ASP A 230 -8.21 38.40 8.11
C ASP A 230 -8.32 38.23 6.59
N THR A 231 -7.96 39.25 5.84
CA THR A 231 -8.21 39.33 4.39
C THR A 231 -7.01 38.85 3.60
N VAL A 232 -7.26 38.28 2.42
CA VAL A 232 -6.22 37.80 1.51
C VAL A 232 -5.62 38.99 0.75
N VAL A 233 -4.29 39.14 0.80
CA VAL A 233 -3.55 40.14 0.02
C VAL A 233 -2.97 39.55 -1.27
N SER A 234 -2.67 38.25 -1.29
CA SER A 234 -2.21 37.54 -2.48
C SER A 234 -2.59 36.07 -2.41
N SER A 235 -2.83 35.47 -3.57
CA SER A 235 -3.06 34.01 -3.68
C SER A 235 -2.39 33.45 -4.93
N GLN A 236 -2.08 32.17 -4.90
CA GLN A 236 -1.54 31.43 -6.03
C GLN A 236 -2.11 30.01 -6.06
N GLY A 237 -2.21 29.46 -7.27
CA GLY A 237 -2.63 28.07 -7.46
C GLY A 237 -1.50 27.12 -7.08
N GLU A 238 -1.85 26.06 -6.36
CA GLU A 238 -0.92 25.03 -5.91
C GLU A 238 -1.26 23.69 -6.57
N ASN A 239 -0.25 22.84 -6.67
CA ASN A 239 -0.42 21.48 -7.17
C ASN A 239 0.39 20.51 -6.32
N SER A 240 0.12 20.53 -5.02
CA SER A 240 0.82 19.69 -4.04
C SER A 240 -0.18 18.88 -3.22
N TYR A 241 0.30 17.93 -2.45
CA TYR A 241 -0.47 17.30 -1.38
C TYR A 241 0.26 17.48 -0.06
N GLY A 242 -0.50 17.59 1.02
CA GLY A 242 0.03 17.86 2.34
C GLY A 242 -0.75 17.14 3.43
N GLN A 243 -0.04 16.79 4.50
CA GLN A 243 -0.64 16.23 5.71
C GLN A 243 -0.93 17.34 6.71
N VAL A 244 -2.13 17.37 7.26
CA VAL A 244 -2.47 18.29 8.35
C VAL A 244 -1.88 17.76 9.66
N ASN A 245 -1.03 18.56 10.29
CA ASN A 245 -0.59 18.42 11.68
C ASN A 245 -1.56 19.22 12.56
N GLY A 246 -2.72 18.61 12.78
CA GLY A 246 -3.84 19.23 13.48
C GLY A 246 -3.60 19.24 14.97
N ASN A 247 -4.00 20.31 15.64
CA ASN A 247 -3.95 20.39 17.09
C ASN A 247 -5.17 21.14 17.63
N ASN A 248 -5.34 21.11 18.96
CA ASN A 248 -6.41 21.84 19.65
C ASN A 248 -6.10 23.33 19.84
N ILE A 249 -5.08 23.85 19.15
CA ILE A 249 -4.65 25.24 19.26
C ILE A 249 -5.10 26.04 18.04
N ASN A 250 -4.81 25.53 16.84
CA ASN A 250 -5.08 26.23 15.59
C ASN A 250 -6.35 25.70 14.91
N GLY A 251 -7.04 26.59 14.18
CA GLY A 251 -8.28 26.28 13.50
C GLY A 251 -8.14 25.81 12.05
N THR A 252 -9.26 25.39 11.49
CA THR A 252 -9.53 25.41 10.06
C THR A 252 -10.51 26.51 9.72
N TYR A 253 -10.46 27.00 8.48
CA TYR A 253 -11.13 28.21 8.07
C TYR A 253 -11.84 28.03 6.72
N VAL A 254 -12.88 28.81 6.46
CA VAL A 254 -13.40 29.06 5.10
C VAL A 254 -13.02 30.46 4.68
N LEU A 255 -12.71 30.66 3.39
CA LEU A 255 -12.52 31.99 2.84
C LEU A 255 -13.88 32.61 2.46
N THR A 256 -14.15 33.82 2.96
CA THR A 256 -15.34 34.62 2.63
C THR A 256 -14.95 35.95 1.99
N SER A 257 -15.92 36.74 1.51
CA SER A 257 -15.66 38.09 0.97
C SER A 257 -15.05 39.05 1.99
N GLN A 258 -15.19 38.77 3.29
CA GLN A 258 -14.65 39.57 4.37
C GLN A 258 -13.31 39.01 4.90
N GLY A 259 -12.86 37.84 4.42
CA GLY A 259 -11.63 37.17 4.87
C GLY A 259 -11.87 35.76 5.43
N PHE A 260 -10.87 35.22 6.14
CA PHE A 260 -10.89 33.86 6.69
C PHE A 260 -11.75 33.73 7.94
N LYS A 261 -12.79 32.89 7.86
CA LYS A 261 -13.72 32.58 8.96
C LYS A 261 -13.42 31.21 9.55
N TYR A 262 -13.20 31.16 10.86
CA TYR A 262 -13.03 29.91 11.61
C TYR A 262 -14.23 28.97 11.44
N ILE A 263 -13.95 27.66 11.32
CA ILE A 263 -14.95 26.59 11.27
C ILE A 263 -14.86 25.72 12.52
N LYS A 264 -13.70 25.11 12.77
CA LYS A 264 -13.44 24.16 13.86
C LYS A 264 -11.93 24.01 14.11
N MET A 265 -11.53 23.28 15.14
CA MET A 265 -10.12 22.98 15.40
C MET A 265 -9.50 22.09 14.33
N SER A 266 -8.23 22.35 14.02
CA SER A 266 -7.43 21.57 13.06
C SER A 266 -7.20 20.13 13.50
N SER A 267 -7.28 19.83 14.80
CA SER A 267 -7.24 18.46 15.33
C SER A 267 -8.27 17.51 14.72
N ALA A 268 -9.40 18.03 14.20
CA ALA A 268 -10.39 17.24 13.46
C ALA A 268 -9.83 16.60 12.17
N TYR A 269 -8.70 17.12 11.69
CA TYR A 269 -8.02 16.69 10.47
C TYR A 269 -6.60 16.20 10.75
N ASP A 270 -6.22 16.05 12.03
CA ASP A 270 -4.86 15.64 12.37
C ASP A 270 -4.50 14.30 11.71
N GLY A 271 -3.30 14.28 11.13
CA GLY A 271 -2.76 13.15 10.39
C GLY A 271 -3.35 12.94 9.00
N GLN A 272 -4.43 13.62 8.60
CA GLN A 272 -5.08 13.40 7.31
C GLN A 272 -4.34 14.10 6.16
N VAL A 273 -4.34 13.48 4.98
CA VAL A 273 -3.68 13.99 3.78
C VAL A 273 -4.72 14.54 2.81
N PHE A 274 -4.47 15.76 2.33
CA PHE A 274 -5.31 16.44 1.35
C PHE A 274 -4.49 16.91 0.17
N ARG A 275 -5.17 17.20 -0.94
CA ARG A 275 -4.58 18.05 -1.98
C ARG A 275 -4.47 19.47 -1.44
N ILE A 276 -3.36 20.14 -1.73
CA ILE A 276 -3.22 21.60 -1.59
C ILE A 276 -3.49 22.19 -2.97
N SER A 277 -4.60 22.92 -3.09
CA SER A 277 -5.03 23.48 -4.38
C SER A 277 -4.72 24.96 -4.55
N GLN A 278 -4.58 25.68 -3.44
CA GLN A 278 -4.22 27.09 -3.40
C GLN A 278 -3.41 27.40 -2.15
N SER A 279 -2.62 28.47 -2.23
CA SER A 279 -2.08 29.16 -1.07
C SER A 279 -2.48 30.63 -1.10
N ALA A 280 -2.61 31.22 0.07
CA ALA A 280 -2.97 32.62 0.24
C ALA A 280 -2.16 33.24 1.37
N VAL A 281 -1.74 34.49 1.20
CA VAL A 281 -1.11 35.29 2.25
C VAL A 281 -2.14 36.31 2.73
N THR A 282 -2.28 36.44 4.05
CA THR A 282 -3.19 37.40 4.66
C THR A 282 -2.55 38.77 4.87
N ASN A 283 -3.35 39.80 5.15
CA ASN A 283 -2.86 41.15 5.45
C ASN A 283 -1.97 41.19 6.72
N LYS A 284 -2.10 40.20 7.61
CA LYS A 284 -1.23 40.02 8.78
C LYS A 284 -0.01 39.12 8.52
N GLY A 285 0.25 38.77 7.25
CA GLY A 285 1.42 37.97 6.85
C GLY A 285 1.29 36.46 7.11
N VAL A 286 0.10 35.96 7.43
CA VAL A 286 -0.12 34.51 7.63
C VAL A 286 -0.27 33.83 6.28
N THR A 287 0.45 32.73 6.06
CA THR A 287 0.26 31.88 4.88
C THR A 287 -0.74 30.77 5.19
N MET A 288 -1.73 30.61 4.32
CA MET A 288 -2.81 29.64 4.42
C MET A 288 -2.76 28.68 3.23
N TYR A 289 -3.05 27.40 3.45
CA TYR A 289 -3.24 26.40 2.39
C TYR A 289 -4.69 25.98 2.29
N GLU A 290 -5.22 25.93 1.07
CA GLU A 290 -6.54 25.37 0.77
C GLU A 290 -6.44 23.85 0.59
N MET A 291 -6.94 23.13 1.58
CA MET A 291 -7.11 21.69 1.54
C MET A 291 -8.32 21.35 0.66
N ALA A 292 -8.09 20.52 -0.34
CA ALA A 292 -9.06 20.16 -1.36
C ALA A 292 -9.16 18.64 -1.54
N ASP A 293 -10.25 18.20 -2.14
CA ASP A 293 -10.40 16.83 -2.60
C ASP A 293 -9.64 16.56 -3.92
N GLU A 294 -9.73 15.33 -4.40
CA GLU A 294 -9.12 14.88 -5.66
C GLU A 294 -9.59 15.64 -6.91
N ASN A 295 -10.79 16.25 -6.86
CA ASN A 295 -11.39 17.02 -7.94
C ASN A 295 -11.10 18.53 -7.82
N LYS A 296 -10.14 18.93 -6.97
CA LYS A 296 -9.80 20.34 -6.67
C LYS A 296 -10.91 21.11 -5.96
N LYS A 297 -11.91 20.44 -5.39
CA LYS A 297 -12.92 21.13 -4.61
C LYS A 297 -12.32 21.49 -3.25
N GLY A 298 -12.18 22.79 -2.99
CA GLY A 298 -11.77 23.32 -1.69
C GLY A 298 -12.70 22.84 -0.57
N LEU A 299 -12.12 22.33 0.51
CA LEU A 299 -12.81 21.81 1.68
C LEU A 299 -12.68 22.79 2.85
N PHE A 300 -11.45 23.21 3.15
CA PHE A 300 -11.13 24.16 4.21
C PHE A 300 -9.72 24.72 4.00
N TRP A 301 -9.44 25.81 4.68
CA TRP A 301 -8.12 26.44 4.76
C TRP A 301 -7.48 26.14 6.11
N VAL A 302 -6.17 25.96 6.13
CA VAL A 302 -5.39 25.75 7.35
C VAL A 302 -4.11 26.56 7.28
N ILE A 303 -3.54 26.94 8.42
CA ILE A 303 -2.27 27.68 8.47
C ILE A 303 -1.17 26.80 7.88
N ALA A 304 -0.35 27.35 6.98
CA ALA A 304 0.66 26.59 6.25
C ALA A 304 1.71 25.92 7.17
N SER A 305 2.03 26.52 8.32
CA SER A 305 2.93 25.92 9.32
C SER A 305 2.39 24.63 9.94
N GLN A 306 1.11 24.33 9.77
CA GLN A 306 0.48 23.09 10.21
C GLN A 306 0.45 22.02 9.13
N VAL A 307 1.05 22.26 7.97
CA VAL A 307 0.99 21.33 6.85
C VAL A 307 2.38 20.86 6.50
N ASP A 308 2.60 19.56 6.65
CA ASP A 308 3.76 18.93 6.03
C ASP A 308 3.47 18.77 4.54
N VAL A 309 4.09 19.60 3.70
CA VAL A 309 3.99 19.49 2.25
C VAL A 309 4.79 18.26 1.81
N LEU A 310 4.10 17.28 1.25
CA LEU A 310 4.65 15.95 0.97
C LEU A 310 5.18 15.80 -0.46
N GLY A 311 4.81 16.74 -1.35
CA GLY A 311 5.25 16.78 -2.74
C GLY A 311 4.14 17.25 -3.67
N ASP A 312 4.44 17.21 -4.98
CA ASP A 312 3.49 17.61 -6.01
C ASP A 312 2.38 16.58 -6.18
N TRP A 313 1.14 17.07 -6.27
CA TRP A 313 -0.02 16.26 -6.56
C TRP A 313 -0.06 15.97 -8.05
N HIS A 314 -0.35 14.72 -8.37
CA HIS A 314 -0.67 14.31 -9.72
C HIS A 314 -2.04 13.66 -9.65
N ALA A 315 -2.84 13.79 -10.70
CA ALA A 315 -4.05 12.98 -10.79
C ALA A 315 -3.62 11.50 -10.72
N VAL A 316 -4.57 10.58 -10.68
CA VAL A 316 -4.26 9.19 -11.04
C VAL A 316 -4.50 9.04 -12.56
N PRO A 317 -3.69 9.59 -13.49
CA PRO A 317 -3.73 9.14 -14.87
C PRO A 317 -2.95 7.82 -14.94
N GLY A 318 -3.24 6.99 -15.93
CA GLY A 318 -2.50 5.76 -16.16
C GLY A 318 -0.99 6.02 -16.17
N ALA A 319 -0.29 5.53 -15.14
CA ALA A 319 1.16 5.54 -15.12
C ALA A 319 1.68 4.35 -15.92
N THR A 320 2.69 4.56 -16.76
CA THR A 320 3.34 3.44 -17.45
C THR A 320 4.22 2.71 -16.44
N GLN A 321 3.84 1.49 -16.10
CA GLN A 321 4.58 0.66 -15.16
C GLN A 321 5.56 -0.27 -15.89
N SER A 322 6.77 -0.37 -15.36
CA SER A 322 7.81 -1.29 -15.82
C SER A 322 8.38 -2.04 -14.61
N SER A 323 8.87 -3.27 -14.84
CA SER A 323 9.64 -3.99 -13.82
C SER A 323 10.88 -3.19 -13.42
N ALA A 324 11.17 -3.14 -12.12
CA ALA A 324 12.40 -2.57 -11.59
C ALA A 324 12.89 -3.44 -10.44
N ASN A 325 14.19 -3.56 -10.25
CA ASN A 325 14.76 -4.33 -9.15
C ASN A 325 15.92 -3.56 -8.54
N GLY A 326 15.77 -3.21 -7.27
CA GLY A 326 16.79 -2.44 -6.59
C GLY A 326 16.38 -2.12 -5.17
N VAL A 327 17.12 -1.19 -4.59
CA VAL A 327 16.86 -0.69 -3.25
C VAL A 327 16.60 0.80 -3.36
N PHE A 328 15.44 1.24 -2.84
CA PHE A 328 15.14 2.64 -2.64
C PHE A 328 15.50 3.01 -1.20
N THR A 329 16.41 3.95 -1.03
CA THR A 329 16.81 4.48 0.28
C THR A 329 16.18 5.85 0.44
N VAL A 330 15.38 6.02 1.49
CA VAL A 330 14.72 7.30 1.81
C VAL A 330 15.78 8.32 2.24
N THR A 331 15.79 9.49 1.63
CA THR A 331 16.74 10.58 1.97
C THR A 331 16.06 11.88 2.39
N THR A 332 14.74 11.98 2.31
CA THR A 332 14.01 13.14 2.81
C THR A 332 14.07 13.24 4.33
N ASN A 333 14.21 14.46 4.84
CA ASN A 333 14.22 14.76 6.28
C ASN A 333 12.80 14.70 6.88
N GLY A 334 12.70 14.80 8.21
CA GLY A 334 11.42 14.81 8.92
C GLY A 334 10.82 13.41 9.06
N ARG A 335 9.54 13.22 8.71
CA ARG A 335 8.82 11.94 8.82
C ARG A 335 9.28 10.88 7.80
N GLY A 336 10.07 11.27 6.79
CA GLY A 336 10.59 10.38 5.74
C GLY A 336 9.79 10.43 4.44
N ALA A 337 9.73 9.32 3.69
CA ALA A 337 9.02 9.25 2.41
C ALA A 337 7.56 8.84 2.60
N ALA A 338 6.63 9.65 2.10
CA ALA A 338 5.21 9.31 2.09
C ALA A 338 4.97 8.07 1.21
N VAL A 339 4.27 7.08 1.76
CA VAL A 339 3.79 5.92 1.00
C VAL A 339 2.50 6.32 0.29
N LEU A 340 2.35 5.98 -0.98
CA LEU A 340 1.21 6.29 -1.84
C LEU A 340 0.49 4.99 -2.23
N THR A 341 -0.83 5.05 -2.38
CA THR A 341 -1.65 3.88 -2.77
C THR A 341 -1.52 3.55 -4.27
N ALA A 342 -1.09 4.53 -5.06
CA ALA A 342 -0.79 4.43 -6.48
C ALA A 342 0.29 5.47 -6.85
N PRO A 343 0.96 5.37 -8.02
CA PRO A 343 1.83 6.43 -8.52
C PRO A 343 1.07 7.75 -8.62
N GLY A 344 1.48 8.77 -7.85
CA GLY A 344 0.80 10.06 -7.75
C GLY A 344 -0.51 10.08 -6.92
N GLY A 345 -0.95 8.95 -6.37
CA GLY A 345 -2.24 8.83 -5.67
C GLY A 345 -2.20 9.19 -4.18
N LEU A 346 -3.32 9.71 -3.64
CA LEU A 346 -3.50 10.04 -2.23
C LEU A 346 -3.36 8.79 -1.33
N ASN A 347 -2.63 8.92 -0.22
CA ASN A 347 -2.63 7.94 0.86
C ASN A 347 -3.37 8.47 2.09
N TRP A 348 -4.61 8.01 2.25
CA TRP A 348 -5.47 8.32 3.38
C TRP A 348 -4.98 7.76 4.72
N GLN A 349 -4.05 6.79 4.71
CA GLN A 349 -3.52 6.16 5.92
C GLN A 349 -2.30 6.87 6.50
N ALA A 350 -1.78 7.91 5.82
CA ALA A 350 -0.64 8.70 6.28
C ALA A 350 0.58 7.88 6.72
N ARG A 351 0.93 6.88 5.91
CA ARG A 351 2.09 6.00 6.19
C ARG A 351 3.37 6.61 5.63
N PHE A 352 4.44 6.52 6.40
CA PHE A 352 5.77 6.99 6.02
C PHE A 352 6.81 5.89 6.14
N LEU A 353 7.81 5.96 5.28
CA LEU A 353 9.04 5.20 5.39
C LEU A 353 10.09 6.12 6.00
N GLY A 354 10.63 5.79 7.17
CA GLY A 354 11.56 6.66 7.89
C GLY A 354 12.83 6.99 7.09
N THR A 355 13.41 8.16 7.35
CA THR A 355 14.68 8.60 6.74
C THR A 355 15.79 7.56 6.95
N GLY A 356 16.57 7.28 5.91
CA GLY A 356 17.63 6.26 5.92
C GLY A 356 17.14 4.82 5.78
N SER A 357 15.83 4.57 5.86
CA SER A 357 15.29 3.23 5.62
C SER A 357 15.45 2.83 4.15
N SER A 358 15.67 1.55 3.93
CA SER A 358 15.96 0.98 2.61
C SER A 358 14.95 -0.11 2.27
N TRP A 359 14.32 0.03 1.10
CA TRP A 359 13.19 -0.80 0.69
C TRP A 359 13.46 -1.44 -0.65
N LYS A 360 13.11 -2.72 -0.77
CA LYS A 360 13.18 -3.43 -2.05
C LYS A 360 12.17 -2.82 -3.00
N VAL A 361 12.63 -2.55 -4.22
CA VAL A 361 11.79 -2.08 -5.32
C VAL A 361 11.52 -3.24 -6.26
N ASN A 362 10.25 -3.41 -6.65
CA ASN A 362 9.80 -4.43 -7.59
C ASN A 362 9.21 -3.85 -8.89
N ALA A 363 8.85 -2.56 -8.89
CA ALA A 363 8.36 -1.87 -10.08
C ALA A 363 8.73 -0.38 -10.06
N LYS A 364 8.82 0.20 -11.25
CA LYS A 364 8.93 1.65 -11.48
C LYS A 364 7.70 2.08 -12.27
N ALA A 365 7.13 3.23 -11.92
CA ALA A 365 6.07 3.86 -12.67
C ALA A 365 6.50 5.26 -13.10
N VAL A 366 6.16 5.63 -14.33
CA VAL A 366 6.32 7.00 -14.83
C VAL A 366 4.95 7.53 -15.22
N THR A 367 4.53 8.64 -14.63
CA THR A 367 3.26 9.31 -14.94
C THR A 367 3.37 10.08 -16.26
N SER A 368 2.24 10.50 -16.82
CA SER A 368 2.18 11.18 -18.13
C SER A 368 2.94 12.52 -18.19
N ASP A 369 3.17 13.14 -17.04
CA ASP A 369 3.97 14.36 -16.86
C ASP A 369 5.44 14.09 -16.49
N GLY A 370 5.88 12.82 -16.55
CA GLY A 370 7.28 12.43 -16.41
C GLY A 370 7.76 12.17 -14.98
N GLN A 371 6.88 12.28 -13.98
CA GLN A 371 7.26 11.99 -12.59
C GLN A 371 7.45 10.49 -12.38
N THR A 372 8.46 10.13 -11.60
CA THR A 372 8.85 8.74 -11.34
C THR A 372 8.46 8.31 -9.94
N TYR A 373 7.93 7.09 -9.83
CA TYR A 373 7.60 6.44 -8.56
C TYR A 373 8.18 5.03 -8.51
N TYR A 374 8.54 4.58 -7.31
CA TYR A 374 9.03 3.22 -7.06
C TYR A 374 8.06 2.45 -6.17
N GLN A 375 7.71 1.24 -6.59
CA GLN A 375 6.89 0.34 -5.79
C GLN A 375 7.76 -0.34 -4.74
N VAL A 376 7.41 -0.17 -3.47
CA VAL A 376 8.15 -0.68 -2.29
C VAL A 376 7.36 -1.75 -1.53
N GLY A 377 6.16 -2.08 -2.03
CA GLY A 377 5.28 -3.12 -1.53
C GLY A 377 3.99 -3.18 -2.36
N THR A 378 3.14 -4.17 -2.11
CA THR A 378 1.84 -4.30 -2.80
C THR A 378 1.01 -3.03 -2.63
N ASN A 379 0.69 -2.36 -3.74
CA ASN A 379 -0.01 -1.06 -3.77
C ASN A 379 0.62 0.03 -2.88
N ASN A 380 1.95 -0.03 -2.67
CA ASN A 380 2.69 0.96 -1.89
C ASN A 380 3.79 1.55 -2.76
N TRP A 381 3.67 2.84 -3.05
CA TRP A 381 4.55 3.59 -3.95
C TRP A 381 5.21 4.76 -3.22
N VAL A 382 6.40 5.13 -3.63
CA VAL A 382 7.09 6.33 -3.14
C VAL A 382 7.58 7.17 -4.31
N ALA A 383 7.54 8.50 -4.17
CA ALA A 383 8.06 9.41 -5.18
C ALA A 383 9.59 9.27 -5.29
N ALA A 384 10.12 9.28 -6.51
CA ALA A 384 11.56 9.21 -6.74
C ALA A 384 12.32 10.38 -6.10
N THR A 385 11.67 11.53 -5.92
CA THR A 385 12.21 12.71 -5.24
C THR A 385 12.40 12.51 -3.74
N ALA A 386 11.77 11.49 -3.14
CA ALA A 386 11.84 11.25 -1.69
C ALA A 386 13.10 10.47 -1.25
N GLY A 387 13.96 10.09 -2.19
CA GLY A 387 15.07 9.17 -1.91
C GLY A 387 15.99 8.93 -3.09
N SER A 388 16.88 7.97 -2.90
CA SER A 388 17.79 7.49 -3.92
C SER A 388 17.44 6.05 -4.28
N PHE A 389 17.33 5.78 -5.58
CA PHE A 389 17.16 4.42 -6.08
C PHE A 389 18.50 3.87 -6.56
N LYS A 390 18.94 2.77 -5.97
CA LYS A 390 20.06 1.98 -6.47
C LYS A 390 19.51 0.77 -7.22
N ASP A 391 19.65 0.80 -8.54
CA ASP A 391 19.35 -0.33 -9.39
C ASP A 391 20.32 -1.49 -9.06
N ASN A 392 19.78 -2.66 -8.71
CA ASN A 392 20.57 -3.87 -8.48
C ASN A 392 20.67 -4.73 -9.75
N GLY A 393 20.24 -4.19 -10.89
CA GLY A 393 20.05 -4.93 -12.12
C GLY A 393 18.67 -5.58 -12.11
N THR A 394 17.89 -5.28 -13.14
CA THR A 394 16.67 -6.02 -13.46
C THR A 394 17.05 -7.49 -13.64
N PRO A 395 16.50 -8.47 -12.88
CA PRO A 395 16.64 -9.86 -13.25
C PRO A 395 16.11 -9.96 -14.67
N ALA A 396 16.85 -10.62 -15.55
CA ALA A 396 16.34 -10.90 -16.88
C ALA A 396 14.91 -11.43 -16.73
N PRO A 397 13.93 -10.94 -17.52
CA PRO A 397 12.57 -11.45 -17.48
C PRO A 397 12.62 -12.97 -17.43
N ALA A 398 11.88 -13.58 -16.50
CA ALA A 398 11.87 -15.03 -16.32
C ALA A 398 11.86 -15.67 -17.71
N GLU A 399 12.96 -16.36 -18.03
CA GLU A 399 13.25 -16.73 -19.39
C GLU A 399 12.06 -17.51 -19.96
N LYS A 400 11.39 -16.99 -20.98
CA LYS A 400 10.25 -17.69 -21.55
C LYS A 400 10.79 -18.77 -22.48
N PRO A 401 10.45 -20.05 -22.28
CA PRO A 401 10.89 -21.09 -23.19
C PRO A 401 10.23 -20.93 -24.56
N THR A 402 10.93 -21.39 -25.60
CA THR A 402 10.31 -21.59 -26.91
C THR A 402 9.51 -22.88 -26.85
N THR A 403 8.22 -22.83 -27.20
CA THR A 403 7.37 -24.02 -27.22
C THR A 403 7.15 -24.52 -28.63
N SER A 404 7.08 -25.85 -28.77
CA SER A 404 6.76 -26.51 -30.03
C SER A 404 5.87 -27.72 -29.76
N ALA A 405 4.90 -27.96 -30.64
CA ALA A 405 4.07 -29.16 -30.58
C ALA A 405 4.96 -30.41 -30.61
N LEU A 406 4.70 -31.34 -29.69
CA LEU A 406 5.42 -32.61 -29.62
C LEU A 406 4.40 -33.70 -29.36
N SER A 407 4.26 -34.63 -30.30
CA SER A 407 3.36 -35.78 -30.17
C SER A 407 4.21 -37.03 -29.99
N GLY A 408 3.90 -37.81 -28.96
CA GLY A 408 4.61 -39.05 -28.64
C GLY A 408 4.24 -39.58 -27.26
N VAL A 409 5.04 -40.54 -26.78
CA VAL A 409 4.95 -41.07 -25.41
C VAL A 409 6.29 -40.89 -24.73
N VAL A 410 6.27 -40.30 -23.54
CA VAL A 410 7.43 -40.21 -22.64
C VAL A 410 7.34 -41.31 -21.59
N ARG A 411 8.44 -41.98 -21.29
CA ARG A 411 8.54 -42.95 -20.19
C ARG A 411 9.39 -42.37 -19.08
N ILE A 412 8.87 -42.38 -17.85
CA ILE A 412 9.61 -41.85 -16.69
C ILE A 412 10.76 -42.81 -16.37
N THR A 413 11.99 -42.35 -16.57
CA THR A 413 13.22 -43.15 -16.37
C THR A 413 13.87 -42.87 -15.03
N ASN A 414 13.56 -41.75 -14.38
CA ASN A 414 14.01 -41.48 -13.02
C ASN A 414 13.41 -42.51 -12.05
N GLY A 415 14.28 -43.22 -11.31
CA GLY A 415 13.90 -44.27 -10.37
C GLY A 415 13.00 -43.79 -9.22
N ASN A 416 13.02 -42.49 -8.91
CA ASN A 416 12.17 -41.86 -7.89
C ASN A 416 10.86 -41.29 -8.46
N GLY A 417 10.59 -41.50 -9.76
CA GLY A 417 9.54 -40.81 -10.48
C GLY A 417 9.90 -39.36 -10.82
N THR A 418 8.94 -38.59 -11.34
CA THR A 418 9.11 -37.16 -11.65
C THR A 418 8.02 -36.30 -11.01
N THR A 419 8.38 -35.08 -10.63
CA THR A 419 7.47 -34.10 -10.04
C THR A 419 6.69 -33.38 -11.15
N ILE A 420 5.39 -33.18 -10.94
CA ILE A 420 4.56 -32.40 -11.87
C ILE A 420 4.60 -30.93 -11.47
N TYR A 421 4.70 -30.05 -12.48
CA TYR A 421 4.68 -28.60 -12.34
C TYR A 421 3.53 -27.99 -13.14
N THR A 422 3.04 -26.85 -12.66
CA THR A 422 1.96 -26.09 -13.31
C THR A 422 2.40 -25.44 -14.64
N GLN A 423 3.68 -25.14 -14.78
CA GLN A 423 4.35 -24.64 -15.98
C GLN A 423 5.86 -24.92 -15.88
N PRO A 424 6.65 -24.83 -16.97
CA PRO A 424 8.10 -24.97 -16.92
C PRO A 424 8.72 -23.98 -15.91
N LYS A 425 9.54 -24.48 -14.98
CA LYS A 425 10.10 -23.71 -13.84
C LYS A 425 9.05 -23.02 -12.94
N GLY A 426 7.80 -23.46 -13.00
CA GLY A 426 6.70 -22.96 -12.16
C GLY A 426 6.62 -23.65 -10.80
N SER A 427 5.46 -23.52 -10.14
CA SER A 427 5.22 -24.19 -8.85
C SER A 427 5.06 -25.70 -9.05
N ALA A 428 5.80 -26.46 -8.23
CA ALA A 428 5.62 -27.90 -8.10
C ALA A 428 4.26 -28.24 -7.48
N THR A 429 3.64 -29.30 -7.96
CA THR A 429 2.42 -29.87 -7.37
C THR A 429 2.79 -30.96 -6.36
N ALA A 430 1.84 -31.34 -5.50
CA ALA A 430 2.02 -32.47 -4.58
C ALA A 430 2.03 -33.84 -5.28
N ARG A 431 1.68 -33.90 -6.58
CA ARG A 431 1.54 -35.14 -7.36
C ARG A 431 2.85 -35.46 -8.10
N LYS A 432 3.17 -36.76 -8.16
CA LYS A 432 4.30 -37.31 -8.94
C LYS A 432 3.82 -38.34 -9.95
N LEU A 433 4.57 -38.51 -11.03
CA LEU A 433 4.43 -39.64 -11.95
C LEU A 433 5.44 -40.72 -11.56
N GLY A 434 4.96 -41.96 -11.40
CA GLY A 434 5.79 -43.07 -10.94
C GLY A 434 6.86 -43.51 -11.95
N ALA A 435 7.98 -44.03 -11.46
CA ALA A 435 9.04 -44.59 -12.29
C ALA A 435 8.51 -45.69 -13.22
N GLY A 436 8.97 -45.71 -14.47
CA GLY A 436 8.58 -46.68 -15.50
C GLY A 436 7.21 -46.44 -16.14
N SER A 437 6.39 -45.51 -15.61
CA SER A 437 5.10 -45.14 -16.19
C SER A 437 5.26 -44.39 -17.53
N ALA A 438 4.25 -44.50 -18.39
CA ALA A 438 4.26 -43.94 -19.74
C ALA A 438 3.14 -42.91 -19.91
N TRP A 439 3.46 -41.75 -20.49
CA TRP A 439 2.55 -40.62 -20.58
C TRP A 439 2.58 -40.01 -21.98
N LYS A 440 1.40 -39.65 -22.49
CA LYS A 440 1.31 -38.91 -23.74
C LYS A 440 1.90 -37.52 -23.55
N VAL A 441 2.74 -37.10 -24.49
CA VAL A 441 3.23 -35.72 -24.56
C VAL A 441 2.48 -34.96 -25.65
N PHE A 442 2.24 -33.67 -25.40
CA PHE A 442 1.50 -32.78 -26.31
C PHE A 442 2.38 -31.63 -26.82
N GLU A 443 3.39 -31.24 -26.04
CA GLU A 443 4.19 -30.04 -26.27
C GLU A 443 5.54 -30.20 -25.56
N GLN A 444 6.59 -29.62 -26.12
CA GLN A 444 7.86 -29.42 -25.42
C GLN A 444 8.15 -27.92 -25.28
N ALA A 445 8.83 -27.56 -24.20
CA ALA A 445 9.29 -26.21 -23.92
C ALA A 445 10.81 -26.23 -23.69
N VAL A 446 11.55 -25.43 -24.47
CA VAL A 446 13.02 -25.39 -24.45
C VAL A 446 13.50 -23.98 -24.07
N PHE A 447 14.31 -23.89 -23.02
CA PHE A 447 14.98 -22.64 -22.60
C PHE A 447 16.28 -22.45 -23.40
N LYS A 448 16.82 -21.23 -23.51
CA LYS A 448 18.13 -20.94 -24.15
C LYS A 448 19.27 -21.70 -23.48
N SER A 449 19.13 -22.10 -22.23
CA SER A 449 20.07 -22.99 -21.53
C SER A 449 20.11 -24.42 -22.08
N GLY A 450 19.13 -24.81 -22.91
CA GLY A 450 18.92 -26.19 -23.39
C GLY A 450 18.04 -27.05 -22.47
N GLU A 451 17.63 -26.53 -21.30
CA GLU A 451 16.72 -27.23 -20.41
C GLU A 451 15.36 -27.44 -21.08
N THR A 452 14.88 -28.69 -21.09
CA THR A 452 13.67 -29.09 -21.82
C THR A 452 12.61 -29.65 -20.87
N TRP A 453 11.36 -29.31 -21.15
CA TRP A 453 10.19 -29.73 -20.37
C TRP A 453 9.13 -30.33 -21.29
N TYR A 454 8.40 -31.34 -20.80
CA TYR A 454 7.32 -31.99 -21.54
C TYR A 454 5.96 -31.74 -20.90
N ARG A 455 4.98 -31.36 -21.71
CA ARG A 455 3.59 -31.21 -21.28
C ARG A 455 2.85 -32.54 -21.43
N VAL A 456 2.38 -33.08 -20.31
CA VAL A 456 1.71 -34.39 -20.23
C VAL A 456 0.20 -34.29 -20.00
N SER A 457 -0.31 -33.08 -19.76
CA SER A 457 -1.74 -32.75 -19.65
C SER A 457 -1.95 -31.24 -19.80
N PRO A 458 -3.20 -30.72 -19.93
CA PRO A 458 -3.44 -29.31 -20.20
C PRO A 458 -2.72 -28.32 -19.27
N ALA A 459 -2.42 -28.66 -18.02
CA ALA A 459 -1.72 -27.80 -17.06
C ALA A 459 -0.60 -28.54 -16.28
N GLU A 460 -0.07 -29.63 -16.84
CA GLU A 460 0.90 -30.48 -16.15
C GLU A 460 2.16 -30.65 -16.99
N TRP A 461 3.30 -30.25 -16.42
CA TRP A 461 4.62 -30.29 -17.02
C TRP A 461 5.59 -31.11 -16.18
N ILE A 462 6.52 -31.79 -16.83
CA ILE A 462 7.60 -32.56 -16.19
C ILE A 462 8.95 -32.19 -16.81
N LEU A 463 10.04 -32.39 -16.07
CA LEU A 463 11.38 -32.22 -16.61
C LEU A 463 11.69 -33.33 -17.62
N ALA A 464 12.20 -32.96 -18.80
CA ALA A 464 12.61 -33.94 -19.80
C ALA A 464 13.79 -34.80 -19.33
N SER A 465 14.62 -34.33 -18.40
CA SER A 465 15.72 -35.13 -17.85
C SER A 465 15.26 -36.33 -17.01
N ASP A 466 14.03 -36.31 -16.50
CA ASP A 466 13.45 -37.43 -15.74
C ASP A 466 12.73 -38.46 -16.62
N ALA A 467 12.59 -38.17 -17.91
CA ALA A 467 11.77 -38.93 -18.82
C ALA A 467 12.44 -39.11 -20.17
N GLN A 468 12.50 -40.34 -20.64
CA GLN A 468 12.95 -40.61 -22.00
C GLN A 468 11.75 -40.45 -22.94
N LEU A 469 11.83 -39.49 -23.86
CA LEU A 469 10.95 -39.50 -25.02
C LEU A 469 11.25 -40.78 -25.78
N GLN A 470 10.26 -41.64 -25.94
CA GLN A 470 10.44 -42.81 -26.78
C GLN A 470 10.56 -42.27 -28.20
N ASP A 471 11.68 -42.55 -28.86
CA ASP A 471 11.97 -42.03 -30.18
C ASP A 471 10.74 -42.22 -31.08
N ASN A 472 10.25 -41.11 -31.64
CA ASN A 472 9.32 -41.17 -32.77
C ASN A 472 9.97 -41.90 -33.98
N ASN A 473 11.26 -42.24 -33.93
CA ASN A 473 11.95 -43.10 -34.89
C ASN A 473 11.55 -44.58 -34.82
N ASP A 474 10.79 -45.01 -33.81
CA ASP A 474 10.11 -46.32 -33.86
C ASP A 474 8.87 -46.31 -34.77
N ASN A 475 8.47 -45.14 -35.31
CA ASN A 475 7.56 -45.02 -36.45
C ASN A 475 8.29 -45.11 -37.81
N ASN A 476 9.62 -45.28 -37.83
CA ASN A 476 10.42 -45.37 -39.06
C ASN A 476 10.76 -46.79 -39.49
N SER A 477 9.81 -47.71 -39.35
CA SER A 477 9.55 -48.50 -40.54
C SER A 477 8.19 -48.09 -41.04
N GLN A 478 8.20 -46.98 -41.77
CA GLN A 478 7.04 -46.52 -42.52
C GLN A 478 6.47 -47.74 -43.25
N PRO A 479 5.20 -48.10 -43.01
CA PRO A 479 4.52 -49.05 -43.87
C PRO A 479 4.62 -48.51 -45.30
N SER A 480 4.76 -49.41 -46.28
CA SER A 480 4.97 -49.02 -47.69
C SER A 480 4.03 -47.87 -48.09
N ALA A 481 4.53 -46.90 -48.87
CA ALA A 481 3.78 -45.70 -49.28
C ALA A 481 2.42 -46.03 -49.93
N ASP A 482 2.27 -47.25 -50.43
CA ASP A 482 1.05 -47.79 -51.06
C ASP A 482 0.15 -48.59 -50.09
N THR A 483 0.35 -48.47 -48.77
CA THR A 483 -0.48 -49.17 -47.77
C THR A 483 -1.86 -48.52 -47.67
N VAL A 484 -2.90 -49.32 -47.87
CA VAL A 484 -4.29 -48.87 -47.83
C VAL A 484 -4.83 -48.99 -46.41
N TYR A 485 -5.33 -47.89 -45.85
CA TYR A 485 -5.98 -47.86 -44.54
C TYR A 485 -7.50 -47.73 -44.66
N GLN A 486 -8.22 -48.56 -43.92
CA GLN A 486 -9.68 -48.50 -43.85
C GLN A 486 -10.13 -48.54 -42.39
N ASN A 487 -10.87 -47.51 -41.97
CA ASN A 487 -11.50 -47.50 -40.65
C ASN A 487 -12.62 -48.53 -40.60
N VAL A 488 -12.66 -49.30 -39.51
CA VAL A 488 -13.63 -50.37 -39.28
C VAL A 488 -14.09 -50.36 -37.83
N ASN A 489 -15.17 -51.07 -37.53
CA ASN A 489 -15.60 -51.32 -36.16
C ASN A 489 -16.01 -52.79 -36.06
N THR A 490 -15.07 -53.63 -35.65
CA THR A 490 -15.28 -55.08 -35.56
C THR A 490 -14.44 -55.65 -34.42
N VAL A 491 -14.51 -56.97 -34.24
CA VAL A 491 -13.72 -57.71 -33.26
C VAL A 491 -12.90 -58.77 -33.96
N ALA A 492 -11.60 -58.79 -33.66
CA ALA A 492 -10.67 -59.86 -34.03
C ALA A 492 -10.55 -60.87 -32.89
N THR A 493 -10.55 -62.16 -33.22
CA THR A 493 -10.22 -63.25 -32.30
C THR A 493 -8.85 -63.79 -32.67
N VAL A 494 -7.90 -63.83 -31.73
CA VAL A 494 -6.55 -64.36 -31.96
C VAL A 494 -6.63 -65.88 -32.12
N THR A 495 -6.28 -66.39 -33.31
CA THR A 495 -6.32 -67.81 -33.65
C THR A 495 -5.00 -68.54 -33.40
N ALA A 496 -3.90 -67.82 -33.20
CA ALA A 496 -2.61 -68.41 -32.82
C ALA A 496 -2.68 -69.01 -31.40
N GLY A 497 -2.58 -70.34 -31.28
CA GLY A 497 -2.74 -71.06 -30.01
C GLY A 497 -1.76 -70.64 -28.90
N GLY A 498 -0.54 -70.22 -29.27
CA GLY A 498 0.47 -69.68 -28.34
C GLY A 498 0.38 -68.16 -28.12
N GLY A 499 -0.65 -67.49 -28.64
CA GLY A 499 -0.71 -66.03 -28.73
C GLY A 499 0.16 -65.46 -29.85
N THR A 500 0.13 -64.14 -30.00
CA THR A 500 0.87 -63.42 -31.06
C THR A 500 1.42 -62.09 -30.56
N THR A 501 2.54 -61.67 -31.13
CA THR A 501 3.20 -60.41 -30.82
C THR A 501 2.63 -59.28 -31.67
N LEU A 502 2.28 -58.17 -31.04
CA LEU A 502 1.81 -56.96 -31.70
C LEU A 502 2.99 -56.19 -32.27
N LYS A 503 2.76 -55.44 -33.34
CA LYS A 503 3.74 -54.53 -33.94
C LYS A 503 3.35 -53.07 -33.81
N ARG A 504 4.34 -52.18 -33.77
CA ARG A 504 4.08 -50.74 -33.74
C ARG A 504 3.60 -50.18 -35.09
N ALA A 505 3.86 -50.89 -36.19
CA ALA A 505 3.36 -50.58 -37.54
C ALA A 505 2.87 -51.85 -38.28
N PRO A 506 2.04 -51.73 -39.34
CA PRO A 506 1.68 -52.86 -40.20
C PRO A 506 2.88 -53.41 -40.98
N GLY A 507 3.16 -54.71 -40.86
CA GLY A 507 4.20 -55.40 -41.64
C GLY A 507 5.63 -55.13 -41.17
N THR A 508 5.81 -54.14 -40.29
CA THR A 508 7.10 -53.62 -39.86
C THR A 508 7.04 -53.10 -38.41
N GLY A 509 8.18 -52.68 -37.85
CA GLY A 509 8.23 -52.04 -36.53
C GLY A 509 8.55 -52.97 -35.37
N ASN A 510 8.89 -52.34 -34.25
CA ASN A 510 9.23 -53.01 -33.00
C ASN A 510 8.00 -53.66 -32.36
N ASP A 511 8.26 -54.60 -31.45
CA ASP A 511 7.21 -55.30 -30.70
C ASP A 511 6.43 -54.30 -29.81
N ALA A 512 5.10 -54.39 -29.84
CA ALA A 512 4.16 -53.49 -29.17
C ALA A 512 3.35 -54.19 -28.06
N GLY A 513 3.86 -55.33 -27.56
CA GLY A 513 3.20 -56.21 -26.60
C GLY A 513 2.80 -57.55 -27.20
N ARG A 514 2.11 -58.38 -26.42
CA ARG A 514 1.68 -59.73 -26.83
C ARG A 514 0.22 -59.95 -26.45
N LEU A 515 -0.52 -60.60 -27.34
CA LEU A 515 -1.88 -61.06 -27.11
C LEU A 515 -1.93 -62.57 -26.89
N ASN A 516 -2.76 -63.01 -25.95
CA ASN A 516 -2.94 -64.43 -25.68
C ASN A 516 -3.82 -65.10 -26.75
N GLY A 517 -3.60 -66.40 -26.99
CA GLY A 517 -4.45 -67.19 -27.88
C GLY A 517 -5.91 -67.16 -27.43
N SER A 518 -6.85 -67.18 -28.38
CA SER A 518 -8.30 -67.06 -28.15
C SER A 518 -8.78 -65.73 -27.54
N SER A 519 -7.90 -64.75 -27.29
CA SER A 519 -8.32 -63.43 -26.83
C SER A 519 -9.03 -62.63 -27.93
N ARG A 520 -9.97 -61.76 -27.53
CA ARG A 520 -10.82 -60.98 -28.44
C ARG A 520 -10.54 -59.50 -28.28
N TRP A 521 -10.32 -58.81 -29.39
CA TRP A 521 -9.89 -57.40 -29.40
C TRP A 521 -10.70 -56.57 -30.38
N LYS A 522 -11.08 -55.37 -29.95
CA LYS A 522 -11.74 -54.40 -30.82
C LYS A 522 -10.76 -53.93 -31.89
N VAL A 523 -11.20 -53.90 -33.14
CA VAL A 523 -10.43 -53.41 -34.28
C VAL A 523 -11.06 -52.11 -34.77
N ASN A 524 -10.26 -51.04 -34.79
CA ASN A 524 -10.69 -49.71 -35.23
C ASN A 524 -10.25 -49.40 -36.67
N GLN A 525 -9.24 -50.10 -37.18
CA GLN A 525 -8.69 -49.87 -38.52
C GLN A 525 -8.06 -51.16 -39.07
N VAL A 526 -8.16 -51.33 -40.38
CA VAL A 526 -7.48 -52.36 -41.16
C VAL A 526 -6.42 -51.68 -42.05
N ALA A 527 -5.22 -52.24 -42.09
CA ALA A 527 -4.18 -51.86 -43.03
C ALA A 527 -3.95 -53.00 -44.03
N ILE A 528 -3.85 -52.66 -45.32
CA ILE A 528 -3.58 -53.59 -46.42
C ILE A 528 -2.28 -53.17 -47.06
N LEU A 529 -1.26 -54.01 -46.94
CA LEU A 529 0.05 -53.79 -47.56
C LEU A 529 -0.04 -54.05 -49.08
N PRO A 530 0.91 -53.53 -49.89
CA PRO A 530 0.93 -53.78 -51.34
C PRO A 530 1.05 -55.27 -51.71
N SER A 531 1.56 -56.09 -50.78
CA SER A 531 1.58 -57.54 -50.90
C SER A 531 0.21 -58.21 -50.73
N GLY A 532 -0.84 -57.46 -50.41
CA GLY A 532 -2.17 -57.96 -50.04
C GLY A 532 -2.33 -58.35 -48.57
N GLN A 533 -1.24 -58.34 -47.78
CA GLN A 533 -1.25 -58.73 -46.38
C GLN A 533 -2.02 -57.73 -45.51
N VAL A 534 -2.78 -58.26 -44.55
CA VAL A 534 -3.69 -57.51 -43.69
C VAL A 534 -3.17 -57.39 -42.25
N TRP A 535 -3.35 -56.21 -41.64
CA TRP A 535 -3.09 -55.94 -40.22
C TRP A 535 -4.26 -55.21 -39.55
N TYR A 536 -4.49 -55.47 -38.26
CA TYR A 536 -5.60 -54.94 -37.48
C TYR A 536 -5.13 -54.02 -36.34
N LEU A 537 -5.63 -52.79 -36.28
CA LEU A 537 -5.33 -51.86 -35.19
C LEU A 537 -6.20 -52.16 -33.97
N VAL A 538 -5.59 -52.68 -32.90
CA VAL A 538 -6.26 -53.12 -31.67
C VAL A 538 -6.03 -52.20 -30.46
N GLY A 539 -5.14 -51.22 -30.61
CA GLY A 539 -4.79 -50.23 -29.61
C GLY A 539 -3.95 -49.12 -30.22
N THR A 540 -3.53 -48.13 -29.43
CA THR A 540 -2.68 -47.03 -29.93
C THR A 540 -1.33 -47.58 -30.42
N ASN A 541 -1.08 -47.50 -31.73
CA ASN A 541 0.12 -48.05 -32.38
C ASN A 541 0.35 -49.54 -32.04
N GLN A 542 -0.72 -50.32 -32.01
CA GLN A 542 -0.71 -51.75 -31.73
C GLN A 542 -1.42 -52.50 -32.85
N TRP A 543 -0.63 -53.08 -33.75
CA TRP A 543 -1.07 -53.79 -34.93
C TRP A 543 -0.93 -55.29 -34.76
N LEU A 544 -2.03 -55.99 -34.96
CA LEU A 544 -2.17 -57.45 -34.94
C LEU A 544 -2.08 -57.99 -36.37
N ASN A 545 -1.21 -58.98 -36.62
CA ASN A 545 -1.09 -59.62 -37.94
C ASN A 545 -2.39 -60.36 -38.27
N GLY A 546 -2.98 -60.09 -39.44
CA GLY A 546 -4.24 -60.69 -39.88
C GLY A 546 -4.16 -62.19 -40.17
N GLN A 547 -2.96 -62.77 -40.25
CA GLN A 547 -2.77 -64.23 -40.30
C GLN A 547 -3.00 -64.92 -38.95
N ASP A 548 -2.77 -64.19 -37.85
CA ASP A 548 -2.87 -64.72 -36.49
C ASP A 548 -4.25 -64.47 -35.86
N ALA A 549 -5.20 -63.94 -36.63
CA ALA A 549 -6.52 -63.60 -36.15
C ALA A 549 -7.60 -63.66 -37.21
N THR A 550 -8.81 -64.03 -36.80
CA THR A 550 -10.02 -63.99 -37.62
C THR A 550 -10.93 -62.87 -37.15
N LEU A 551 -11.48 -62.11 -38.10
CA LEU A 551 -12.55 -61.17 -37.80
C LEU A 551 -13.85 -61.94 -37.58
N SER A 552 -14.80 -61.32 -36.88
CA SER A 552 -16.16 -61.87 -36.73
C SER A 552 -16.74 -62.24 -38.10
N ALA A 553 -17.31 -63.44 -38.22
CA ALA A 553 -17.68 -64.06 -39.50
C ALA A 553 -18.55 -63.15 -40.38
N GLY A 554 -18.21 -63.04 -41.67
CA GLY A 554 -18.98 -62.26 -42.66
C GLY A 554 -18.70 -60.75 -42.70
N ALA A 555 -17.66 -60.26 -42.02
CA ALA A 555 -17.33 -58.83 -42.03
C ALA A 555 -16.91 -58.34 -43.43
N ILE A 556 -17.82 -57.62 -44.08
CA ILE A 556 -17.56 -56.84 -45.30
C ILE A 556 -17.54 -55.36 -44.90
N PHE A 557 -16.47 -54.66 -45.26
CA PHE A 557 -16.30 -53.24 -45.01
C PHE A 557 -16.60 -52.45 -46.28
N ASN A 558 -17.21 -51.28 -46.14
CA ASN A 558 -17.34 -50.36 -47.25
C ASN A 558 -15.94 -49.84 -47.62
N LEU A 559 -15.60 -49.95 -48.89
CA LEU A 559 -14.36 -49.44 -49.46
C LEU A 559 -14.66 -48.90 -50.86
N GLY A 560 -14.36 -47.62 -51.07
CA GLY A 560 -14.43 -46.98 -52.38
C GLY A 560 -13.05 -46.90 -53.02
N GLY A 561 -13.01 -46.94 -54.36
CA GLY A 561 -11.78 -46.74 -55.12
C GLY A 561 -11.83 -47.42 -56.48
N VAL A 562 -10.70 -47.44 -57.16
CA VAL A 562 -10.49 -48.15 -58.42
C VAL A 562 -9.34 -49.14 -58.27
N ALA A 563 -9.65 -50.44 -58.39
CA ALA A 563 -8.65 -51.50 -58.43
C ALA A 563 -8.13 -51.66 -59.86
N THR A 564 -6.80 -51.64 -60.05
CA THR A 564 -6.14 -51.92 -61.32
C THR A 564 -5.50 -53.30 -61.24
N VAL A 565 -5.88 -54.22 -62.13
CA VAL A 565 -5.28 -55.55 -62.23
C VAL A 565 -3.82 -55.42 -62.64
N GLY A 566 -2.94 -56.20 -62.02
CA GLY A 566 -1.50 -56.18 -62.28
C GLY A 566 -1.10 -56.66 -63.68
N GLY A 567 0.17 -57.05 -63.84
CA GLY A 567 0.77 -57.42 -65.13
C GLY A 567 0.25 -58.71 -65.78
N SER A 568 -0.60 -59.47 -65.09
CA SER A 568 -1.20 -60.72 -65.56
C SER A 568 -2.70 -60.76 -65.24
N SER A 569 -3.46 -61.59 -65.95
CA SER A 569 -4.89 -61.77 -65.67
C SER A 569 -5.13 -62.26 -64.24
N ALA A 570 -6.13 -61.72 -63.55
CA ALA A 570 -6.44 -62.05 -62.16
C ALA A 570 -7.73 -62.88 -62.05
N ALA A 571 -7.65 -64.04 -61.38
CA ALA A 571 -8.81 -64.88 -61.10
C ALA A 571 -9.72 -64.26 -60.04
N LEU A 572 -11.03 -64.43 -60.23
CA LEU A 572 -12.07 -63.91 -59.34
C LEU A 572 -12.63 -64.98 -58.42
N THR A 573 -12.99 -64.58 -57.20
CA THR A 573 -13.58 -65.46 -56.18
C THR A 573 -14.99 -65.01 -55.79
N ASN A 574 -15.83 -65.95 -55.36
CA ASN A 574 -17.17 -65.67 -54.83
C ASN A 574 -17.15 -65.35 -53.32
N ASP A 575 -18.30 -65.08 -52.71
CA ASP A 575 -18.48 -64.78 -51.28
C ASP A 575 -17.96 -65.90 -50.36
N ALA A 576 -17.99 -67.16 -50.82
CA ALA A 576 -17.43 -68.32 -50.12
C ALA A 576 -15.91 -68.48 -50.30
N GLY A 577 -15.26 -67.59 -51.07
CA GLY A 577 -13.83 -67.67 -51.38
C GLY A 577 -13.48 -68.69 -52.48
N GLN A 578 -14.47 -69.25 -53.16
CA GLN A 578 -14.27 -70.23 -54.23
C GLN A 578 -14.01 -69.53 -55.56
N ALA A 579 -13.16 -70.11 -56.41
CA ALA A 579 -12.89 -69.59 -57.74
C ALA A 579 -14.17 -69.60 -58.59
N THR A 580 -14.44 -68.49 -59.27
CA THR A 580 -15.61 -68.34 -60.16
C THR A 580 -15.39 -68.93 -61.55
N GLY A 581 -14.14 -69.26 -61.90
CA GLY A 581 -13.72 -69.58 -63.27
C GLY A 581 -13.49 -68.36 -64.16
N ASN A 582 -13.87 -67.16 -63.71
CA ASN A 582 -13.68 -65.91 -64.46
C ASN A 582 -12.37 -65.22 -64.09
N THR A 583 -11.79 -64.50 -65.05
CA THR A 583 -10.59 -63.67 -64.85
C THR A 583 -10.82 -62.24 -65.35
N LEU A 584 -10.07 -61.29 -64.79
CA LEU A 584 -9.96 -59.93 -65.28
C LEU A 584 -8.64 -59.75 -66.02
N ALA A 585 -8.66 -59.08 -67.17
CA ALA A 585 -7.47 -58.85 -67.99
C ALA A 585 -6.42 -57.98 -67.27
N ALA A 586 -5.14 -58.22 -67.57
CA ALA A 586 -4.02 -57.43 -67.06
C ALA A 586 -4.21 -55.93 -67.35
N GLY A 587 -3.91 -55.07 -66.38
CA GLY A 587 -4.08 -53.61 -66.49
C GLY A 587 -5.52 -53.08 -66.47
N SER A 588 -6.54 -53.94 -66.44
CA SER A 588 -7.94 -53.50 -66.41
C SER A 588 -8.30 -52.81 -65.08
N ARG A 589 -9.22 -51.83 -65.12
CA ARG A 589 -9.58 -50.98 -63.98
C ARG A 589 -11.04 -51.21 -63.57
N TRP A 590 -11.28 -51.42 -62.28
CA TRP A 590 -12.58 -51.83 -61.75
C TRP A 590 -12.96 -51.02 -60.52
N LYS A 591 -14.20 -50.55 -60.48
CA LYS A 591 -14.73 -49.84 -59.32
C LYS A 591 -14.85 -50.79 -58.14
N VAL A 592 -14.30 -50.38 -57.00
CA VAL A 592 -14.37 -51.12 -55.73
C VAL A 592 -15.51 -50.56 -54.89
N THR A 593 -16.30 -51.46 -54.31
CA THR A 593 -17.44 -51.11 -53.44
C THR A 593 -17.36 -51.72 -52.05
N GLY A 594 -16.39 -52.59 -51.81
CA GLY A 594 -16.23 -53.26 -50.53
C GLY A 594 -14.89 -53.95 -50.39
N LEU A 595 -14.57 -54.25 -49.13
CA LEU A 595 -13.37 -54.95 -48.69
C LEU A 595 -13.80 -56.13 -47.82
N ARG A 596 -13.18 -57.29 -48.05
CA ARG A 596 -13.20 -58.39 -47.10
C ARG A 596 -11.78 -58.85 -46.82
N THR A 597 -11.58 -59.46 -45.67
CA THR A 597 -10.30 -60.08 -45.30
C THR A 597 -10.53 -61.56 -45.05
N GLN A 598 -9.65 -62.40 -45.58
CA GLN A 598 -9.73 -63.85 -45.43
C GLN A 598 -8.32 -64.41 -45.36
N ASN A 599 -8.02 -65.21 -44.32
CA ASN A 599 -6.70 -65.83 -44.10
C ASN A 599 -5.52 -64.83 -44.19
N GLY A 600 -5.68 -63.65 -43.58
CA GLY A 600 -4.66 -62.59 -43.60
C GLY A 600 -4.48 -61.86 -44.94
N GLN A 601 -5.36 -62.09 -45.92
CA GLN A 601 -5.32 -61.47 -47.25
C GLN A 601 -6.55 -60.61 -47.51
N ALA A 602 -6.38 -59.52 -48.26
CA ALA A 602 -7.47 -58.63 -48.65
C ALA A 602 -8.06 -58.99 -50.03
N TYR A 603 -9.37 -58.75 -50.18
CA TYR A 603 -10.08 -58.87 -51.45
C TYR A 603 -11.02 -57.68 -51.67
N TYR A 604 -11.05 -57.16 -52.90
CA TYR A 604 -11.85 -56.01 -53.31
C TYR A 604 -13.12 -56.44 -54.06
N ARG A 605 -14.27 -55.88 -53.68
CA ARG A 605 -15.57 -56.17 -54.33
C ARG A 605 -15.70 -55.38 -55.62
N VAL A 606 -15.65 -56.08 -56.75
CA VAL A 606 -15.75 -55.49 -58.10
C VAL A 606 -17.12 -55.71 -58.76
N ALA A 607 -17.88 -56.70 -58.29
CA ALA A 607 -19.29 -56.92 -58.62
C ALA A 607 -20.00 -57.69 -57.50
N THR A 608 -21.32 -57.88 -57.61
CA THR A 608 -22.09 -58.72 -56.67
C THR A 608 -21.49 -60.13 -56.62
N ASN A 609 -21.24 -60.64 -55.41
CA ASN A 609 -20.66 -61.97 -55.19
C ASN A 609 -19.33 -62.21 -55.95
N THR A 610 -18.56 -61.14 -56.23
CA THR A 610 -17.36 -61.21 -57.08
C THR A 610 -16.24 -60.36 -56.49
N TRP A 611 -15.13 -61.03 -56.18
CA TRP A 611 -14.02 -60.47 -55.42
C TRP A 611 -12.68 -60.68 -56.14
N LEU A 612 -11.97 -59.58 -56.30
CA LEU A 612 -10.62 -59.52 -56.85
C LEU A 612 -9.59 -59.56 -55.70
N PRO A 613 -8.63 -60.50 -55.69
CA PRO A 613 -7.57 -60.51 -54.68
C PRO A 613 -6.72 -59.23 -54.73
N ALA A 614 -6.42 -58.66 -53.57
CA ALA A 614 -5.51 -57.51 -53.48
C ALA A 614 -4.08 -57.87 -53.89
N THR A 615 -3.69 -59.15 -53.79
CA THR A 615 -2.37 -59.63 -54.21
C THR A 615 -2.13 -59.54 -55.72
N SER A 616 -3.19 -59.47 -56.53
CA SER A 616 -3.13 -59.39 -58.00
C SER A 616 -3.57 -58.03 -58.55
N SER A 617 -3.76 -57.05 -57.68
CA SER A 617 -4.24 -55.72 -58.05
C SER A 617 -3.66 -54.62 -57.18
N SER A 618 -3.72 -53.38 -57.64
CA SER A 618 -3.42 -52.18 -56.84
C SER A 618 -4.69 -51.35 -56.68
N LEU A 619 -4.85 -50.66 -55.56
CA LEU A 619 -6.02 -49.81 -55.30
C LEU A 619 -5.63 -48.34 -55.26
N ALA A 620 -6.30 -47.53 -56.05
CA ALA A 620 -6.32 -46.07 -55.89
C ALA A 620 -7.63 -45.67 -55.19
N GLN A 621 -7.55 -45.04 -54.02
CA GLN A 621 -8.70 -44.51 -53.29
C GLN A 621 -9.11 -43.13 -53.80
#